data_AF-A0A7S8ECH1-F1
#
_entry.id   AF-A0A7S8ECH1-F1
#
_cell.length_a   1.000
_cell.length_b   1.000
_cell.length_c   1.000
_cell.angle_alpha   90.00
_cell.angle_beta   90.00
_cell.angle_gamma   90.00
#
_symmetry.space_group_name_H-M   'P 1'
#
loop_
_entity.id
_entity.type
_entity.pdbx_description
1 polymer ?
#
loop_
_entity_poly.entity_id
_entity_poly.type
_entity_poly.pdbx_seq_one_letter_code
_entity_poly.pdbx_strand_id
1 'polypeptide(L)'
;MNLVIAGQSHILIPIQAFRAQHGLPETFGLAFFDAKDTEGLASMQLAGESLNQLEQALLHSIPAQYDLMSLLTICDQLTASFHNELIRINDRIGLRESEVDYAVAGFGDVLRRWCYQTIQHQISRATHVDFKPIYAQWLADSVRIATHIFYYDHKGQSWQIQVVNHAYGRVGLKIDTGLSVQYVLDTVHACPAEGYMFRLMQAITAQLAKHSAQSSA
;
A
#
# COMPACT_ATOMS: atom_id res chain seq x y z
N MET A 1 -0.10 -6.93 -11.78
CA MET A 1 0.34 -5.78 -10.96
C MET A 1 1.59 -5.19 -11.59
N ASN A 2 1.75 -3.86 -11.57
CA ASN A 2 2.96 -3.18 -12.02
C ASN A 2 3.70 -2.62 -10.80
N LEU A 3 4.98 -2.92 -10.65
CA LEU A 3 5.82 -2.45 -9.54
C LEU A 3 7.07 -1.76 -10.08
N VAL A 4 7.58 -0.77 -9.35
CA VAL A 4 8.87 -0.15 -9.64
C VAL A 4 9.93 -0.83 -8.78
N ILE A 5 10.87 -1.52 -9.41
CA ILE A 5 11.94 -2.26 -8.73
C ILE A 5 13.27 -1.72 -9.26
N ALA A 6 14.13 -1.25 -8.37
CA ALA A 6 15.39 -0.59 -8.74
C ALA A 6 15.21 0.53 -9.79
N GLY A 7 14.13 1.31 -9.68
CA GLY A 7 13.82 2.41 -10.59
C GLY A 7 13.23 2.00 -11.95
N GLN A 8 12.99 0.71 -12.18
CA GLN A 8 12.40 0.20 -13.42
C GLN A 8 11.02 -0.40 -13.18
N SER A 9 10.10 -0.17 -14.13
CA SER A 9 8.74 -0.72 -14.08
C SER A 9 8.75 -2.19 -14.50
N HIS A 10 8.15 -3.06 -13.70
CA HIS A 10 8.03 -4.49 -13.96
C HIS A 10 6.58 -4.96 -13.83
N ILE A 11 6.11 -5.68 -14.85
CA ILE A 11 4.83 -6.39 -14.79
C ILE A 11 5.09 -7.75 -14.12
N LEU A 12 4.42 -7.99 -12.99
CA LEU A 12 4.57 -9.25 -12.28
C LEU A 12 3.69 -10.34 -12.91
N ILE A 13 4.29 -11.51 -13.11
CA ILE A 13 3.65 -12.71 -13.64
C ILE A 13 2.81 -13.35 -12.52
N PRO A 14 1.52 -13.67 -12.71
CA PRO A 14 0.76 -14.41 -11.71
C PRO A 14 1.41 -15.75 -11.35
N ILE A 15 1.51 -16.09 -10.06
CA ILE A 15 2.18 -17.32 -9.59
C ILE A 15 1.65 -18.58 -10.27
N GLN A 16 0.34 -18.66 -10.54
CA GLN A 16 -0.26 -19.80 -11.24
C GLN A 16 0.25 -19.93 -12.68
N ALA A 17 0.39 -18.80 -13.40
CA ALA A 17 0.93 -18.79 -14.76
C ALA A 17 2.41 -19.16 -14.78
N PHE A 18 3.20 -18.63 -13.83
CA PHE A 18 4.62 -18.98 -13.69
C PHE A 18 4.81 -20.48 -13.38
N ARG A 19 4.01 -21.04 -12.46
CA ARG A 19 4.02 -22.48 -12.15
C ARG A 19 3.72 -23.34 -13.37
N ALA A 20 2.67 -23.00 -14.11
CA ALA A 20 2.28 -23.72 -15.32
C ALA A 20 3.39 -23.66 -16.39
N GLN A 21 3.98 -22.49 -16.61
CA GLN A 21 5.06 -22.28 -17.58
C GLN A 21 6.30 -23.13 -17.29
N HIS A 22 6.64 -23.31 -16.02
CA HIS A 22 7.87 -24.01 -15.62
C HIS A 22 7.65 -25.46 -15.17
N GLY A 23 6.39 -25.89 -15.00
CA GLY A 23 6.05 -27.22 -14.47
C GLY A 23 6.39 -27.36 -12.99
N LEU A 24 6.06 -26.33 -12.20
CA LEU A 24 6.31 -26.27 -10.76
C LEU A 24 5.12 -26.80 -9.95
N PRO A 25 5.33 -27.35 -8.74
CA PRO A 25 4.24 -27.80 -7.89
C PRO A 25 3.39 -26.63 -7.40
N GLU A 26 2.14 -26.90 -7.01
CA GLU A 26 1.22 -25.91 -6.45
C GLU A 26 1.73 -25.29 -5.13
N THR A 27 2.64 -25.96 -4.45
CA THR A 27 3.29 -25.47 -3.22
C THR A 27 4.37 -24.43 -3.50
N PHE A 28 4.91 -24.33 -4.72
CA PHE A 28 5.97 -23.39 -5.05
C PHE A 28 5.45 -21.95 -4.97
N GLY A 29 5.79 -21.18 -3.94
CA GLY A 29 5.30 -19.82 -3.79
C GLY A 29 5.88 -19.16 -2.54
N LEU A 30 5.37 -17.98 -2.20
CA LEU A 30 5.82 -17.22 -1.03
C LEU A 30 5.84 -18.06 0.25
N ALA A 31 4.77 -18.82 0.50
CA ALA A 31 4.65 -19.65 1.70
C ALA A 31 5.72 -20.75 1.79
N PHE A 32 6.26 -21.21 0.66
CA PHE A 32 7.33 -22.21 0.64
C PHE A 32 8.69 -21.63 1.02
N PHE A 33 8.96 -20.39 0.60
CA PHE A 33 10.25 -19.74 0.85
C PHE A 33 10.26 -18.96 2.16
N ASP A 34 9.19 -18.25 2.46
CA ASP A 34 9.10 -17.38 3.62
C ASP A 34 7.71 -17.54 4.24
N ALA A 35 7.51 -18.65 4.93
CA ALA A 35 6.29 -18.92 5.68
C ALA A 35 6.05 -17.78 6.68
N LYS A 36 4.82 -17.25 6.71
CA LYS A 36 4.45 -16.26 7.71
C LYS A 36 4.05 -16.99 8.98
N ASP A 37 4.67 -16.65 10.10
CA ASP A 37 4.10 -16.99 11.40
C ASP A 37 2.80 -16.18 11.55
N THR A 38 1.68 -16.89 11.64
CA THR A 38 0.36 -16.28 11.76
C THR A 38 -0.14 -16.22 13.20
N GLU A 39 0.63 -16.70 14.17
CA GLU A 39 0.26 -16.59 15.58
C GLU A 39 0.24 -15.11 16.03
N GLY A 40 -0.88 -14.68 16.62
CA GLY A 40 -1.03 -13.34 17.19
C GLY A 40 -1.31 -12.20 16.18
N LEU A 41 -1.60 -12.50 14.91
CA LEU A 41 -1.92 -11.44 13.93
C LEU A 41 -3.31 -10.82 14.18
N ALA A 42 -3.36 -9.49 14.04
CA ALA A 42 -4.58 -8.68 13.99
C ALA A 42 -5.64 -9.28 13.03
N SER A 43 -6.86 -9.49 13.53
CA SER A 43 -7.99 -9.95 12.71
C SER A 43 -8.90 -8.78 12.34
N MET A 44 -8.93 -8.43 11.05
CA MET A 44 -9.83 -7.38 10.55
C MET A 44 -11.32 -7.76 10.62
N GLN A 45 -11.67 -9.03 10.80
CA GLN A 45 -13.08 -9.47 10.86
C GLN A 45 -13.80 -8.93 12.11
N LEU A 46 -13.10 -8.71 13.21
CA LEU A 46 -13.65 -8.12 14.44
C LEU A 46 -13.51 -6.58 14.46
N ALA A 47 -12.69 -6.01 13.59
CA ALA A 47 -12.38 -4.59 13.57
C ALA A 47 -13.30 -3.76 12.65
N GLY A 48 -14.15 -4.38 11.83
CA GLY A 48 -14.92 -3.70 10.76
C GLY A 48 -15.72 -2.48 11.23
N GLU A 49 -16.44 -2.58 12.35
CA GLU A 49 -17.18 -1.44 12.91
C GLU A 49 -16.24 -0.32 13.37
N SER A 50 -15.13 -0.68 14.01
CA SER A 50 -14.17 0.30 14.55
C SER A 50 -13.42 1.02 13.42
N LEU A 51 -13.10 0.31 12.34
CA LEU A 51 -12.51 0.88 11.13
C LEU A 51 -13.49 1.81 10.40
N ASN A 52 -14.79 1.50 10.41
CA ASN A 52 -15.81 2.42 9.90
C ASN A 52 -15.93 3.67 10.78
N GLN A 53 -15.87 3.53 12.11
CA GLN A 53 -15.88 4.67 13.03
C GLN A 53 -14.67 5.59 12.81
N LEU A 54 -13.48 5.03 12.60
CA LEU A 54 -12.28 5.78 12.24
C LEU A 54 -12.47 6.53 10.92
N GLU A 55 -12.96 5.84 9.87
CA GLU A 55 -13.22 6.47 8.58
C GLU A 55 -14.17 7.67 8.74
N GLN A 56 -15.29 7.47 9.45
CA GLN A 56 -16.23 8.55 9.70
C GLN A 56 -15.58 9.69 10.48
N ALA A 57 -14.84 9.42 11.56
CA ALA A 57 -14.18 10.46 12.35
C ALA A 57 -13.24 11.33 11.48
N LEU A 58 -12.47 10.70 10.59
CA LEU A 58 -11.61 11.43 9.65
C LEU A 58 -12.40 12.27 8.66
N LEU A 59 -13.42 11.71 8.01
CA LEU A 59 -14.24 12.44 7.05
C LEU A 59 -14.98 13.62 7.70
N HIS A 60 -15.43 13.48 8.95
CA HIS A 60 -16.05 14.57 9.71
C HIS A 60 -15.05 15.65 10.15
N SER A 61 -13.77 15.31 10.29
CA SER A 61 -12.72 16.28 10.64
C SER A 61 -12.30 17.18 9.47
N ILE A 62 -12.69 16.83 8.24
CA ILE A 62 -12.39 17.65 7.06
C ILE A 62 -13.26 18.92 7.08
N PRO A 63 -12.67 20.13 7.07
CA PRO A 63 -13.43 21.36 7.01
C PRO A 63 -14.35 21.43 5.78
N ALA A 64 -15.55 21.98 5.95
CA ALA A 64 -16.50 22.18 4.85
C ALA A 64 -15.98 23.16 3.78
N GLN A 65 -15.12 24.10 4.19
CA GLN A 65 -14.48 25.07 3.31
C GLN A 65 -13.05 25.31 3.82
N TYR A 66 -12.13 25.50 2.89
CA TYR A 66 -10.75 25.80 3.18
C TYR A 66 -10.08 26.45 1.96
N ASP A 67 -9.07 27.28 2.19
CA ASP A 67 -8.26 27.86 1.13
C ASP A 67 -7.12 26.92 0.71
N LEU A 68 -6.59 27.09 -0.50
CA LEU A 68 -5.50 26.23 -1.01
C LEU A 68 -4.24 26.24 -0.14
N MET A 69 -3.95 27.36 0.55
CA MET A 69 -2.76 27.50 1.38
C MET A 69 -2.87 26.70 2.68
N SER A 70 -4.09 26.49 3.18
CA SER A 70 -4.40 25.69 4.36
C SER A 70 -4.36 24.19 4.10
N LEU A 71 -4.27 23.74 2.84
CA LEU A 71 -4.37 22.33 2.47
C LEU A 71 -3.26 21.47 3.11
N LEU A 72 -2.03 21.99 3.22
CA LEU A 72 -0.93 21.28 3.88
C LEU A 72 -1.15 21.18 5.39
N THR A 73 -1.70 22.22 6.02
CA THR A 73 -2.08 22.19 7.44
C THR A 73 -3.18 21.15 7.69
N ILE A 74 -4.18 21.07 6.80
CA ILE A 74 -5.25 20.06 6.87
C ILE A 74 -4.67 18.65 6.73
N CYS A 75 -3.68 18.45 5.85
CA CYS A 75 -2.98 17.17 5.73
C CYS A 75 -2.33 16.73 7.05
N ASP A 76 -1.61 17.63 7.71
CA ASP A 76 -0.94 17.31 8.98
C ASP A 76 -1.96 17.05 10.10
N GLN A 77 -3.06 17.82 10.14
CA GLN A 77 -4.17 17.59 11.08
C GLN A 77 -4.85 16.24 10.85
N LEU A 78 -5.15 15.87 9.60
CA LEU A 78 -5.75 14.58 9.27
C LEU A 78 -4.82 13.42 9.63
N THR A 79 -3.51 13.59 9.44
CA THR A 79 -2.52 12.58 9.82
C THR A 79 -2.47 12.38 11.34
N ALA A 80 -2.50 13.48 12.10
CA ALA A 80 -2.58 13.42 13.56
C ALA A 80 -3.90 12.80 14.04
N SER A 81 -5.03 13.17 13.44
CA SER A 81 -6.33 12.56 13.72
C SER A 81 -6.32 11.06 13.41
N PHE A 82 -5.72 10.66 12.29
CA PHE A 82 -5.61 9.24 11.93
C PHE A 82 -4.83 8.45 12.96
N HIS A 83 -3.69 8.98 13.40
CA HIS A 83 -2.91 8.38 14.48
C HIS A 83 -3.72 8.22 15.78
N ASN A 84 -4.36 9.31 16.23
CA ASN A 84 -5.14 9.30 17.47
C ASN A 84 -6.31 8.32 17.41
N GLU A 85 -7.04 8.30 16.28
CA GLU A 85 -8.15 7.39 16.07
C GLU A 85 -7.69 5.94 15.96
N LEU A 86 -6.57 5.68 15.29
CA LEU A 86 -6.01 4.34 15.16
C LEU A 86 -5.57 3.79 16.52
N ILE A 87 -4.90 4.61 17.35
CA ILE A 87 -4.54 4.26 18.73
C ILE A 87 -5.81 3.97 19.55
N ARG A 88 -6.85 4.81 19.43
CA ARG A 88 -8.11 4.66 20.17
C ARG A 88 -8.81 3.32 19.90
N ILE A 89 -8.72 2.81 18.68
CA ILE A 89 -9.35 1.54 18.29
C ILE A 89 -8.38 0.35 18.28
N ASN A 90 -7.11 0.55 18.64
CA ASN A 90 -6.06 -0.46 18.47
C ASN A 90 -6.23 -1.66 19.41
N ASP A 91 -6.91 -1.49 20.54
CA ASP A 91 -7.32 -2.58 21.43
C ASP A 91 -8.15 -3.67 20.72
N ARG A 92 -8.89 -3.27 19.67
CA ARG A 92 -9.73 -4.17 18.86
C ARG A 92 -9.04 -4.66 17.59
N ILE A 93 -8.10 -3.90 17.05
CA ILE A 93 -7.35 -4.29 15.86
C ILE A 93 -6.19 -5.21 16.24
N GLY A 94 -5.43 -4.86 17.28
CA GLY A 94 -4.26 -5.60 17.75
C GLY A 94 -2.98 -5.32 16.95
N LEU A 95 -2.75 -4.07 16.51
CA LEU A 95 -1.48 -3.69 15.90
C LEU A 95 -0.41 -3.47 16.97
N ARG A 96 0.84 -3.84 16.66
CA ARG A 96 2.00 -3.40 17.44
C ARG A 96 2.23 -1.90 17.24
N GLU A 97 2.88 -1.25 18.19
CA GLU A 97 3.24 0.18 18.10
C GLU A 97 3.96 0.51 16.79
N SER A 98 4.94 -0.31 16.40
CA SER A 98 5.66 -0.15 15.14
C SER A 98 4.76 -0.26 13.90
N GLU A 99 3.66 -1.03 13.97
CA GLU A 99 2.71 -1.17 12.86
C GLU A 99 1.76 0.02 12.78
N VAL A 100 1.40 0.62 13.93
CA VAL A 100 0.67 1.90 13.99
C VAL A 100 1.51 3.01 13.38
N ASP A 101 2.76 3.18 13.81
CA ASP A 101 3.67 4.20 13.29
C ASP A 101 3.84 4.06 11.77
N TYR A 102 4.00 2.82 11.31
CA TYR A 102 4.14 2.53 9.89
C TYR A 102 2.87 2.91 9.09
N ALA A 103 1.68 2.57 9.61
CA ALA A 103 0.42 2.92 8.97
C ALA A 103 0.21 4.44 8.90
N VAL A 104 0.54 5.16 9.98
CA VAL A 104 0.43 6.63 10.05
C VAL A 104 1.40 7.31 9.10
N ALA A 105 2.65 6.85 9.05
CA ALA A 105 3.64 7.38 8.10
C ALA A 105 3.18 7.18 6.64
N GLY A 106 2.69 5.99 6.30
CA GLY A 106 2.16 5.71 4.97
C GLY A 106 0.95 6.58 4.60
N PHE A 107 0.00 6.73 5.54
CA PHE A 107 -1.15 7.63 5.38
C PHE A 107 -0.71 9.07 5.09
N GLY A 108 0.17 9.62 5.94
CA GLY A 108 0.65 10.99 5.82
C GLY A 108 1.43 11.22 4.52
N ASP A 109 2.28 10.28 4.12
CA ASP A 109 3.06 10.36 2.88
C ASP A 109 2.17 10.43 1.65
N VAL A 110 1.17 9.55 1.54
CA VAL A 110 0.25 9.55 0.39
C VAL A 110 -0.58 10.83 0.36
N LEU A 111 -1.13 11.24 1.52
CA LEU A 111 -1.98 12.43 1.60
C LEU A 111 -1.19 13.68 1.21
N ARG A 112 0.05 13.81 1.71
CA ARG A 112 0.93 14.93 1.41
C ARG A 112 1.33 14.96 -0.07
N ARG A 113 1.63 13.80 -0.68
CA ARG A 113 1.88 13.69 -2.13
C ARG A 113 0.67 14.19 -2.93
N TRP A 114 -0.55 13.81 -2.52
CA TRP A 114 -1.77 14.30 -3.15
C TRP A 114 -1.95 15.80 -2.98
N CYS A 115 -1.77 16.34 -1.77
CA CYS A 115 -1.88 17.79 -1.52
C CYS A 115 -0.91 18.60 -2.38
N TYR A 116 0.35 18.17 -2.50
CA TYR A 116 1.33 18.83 -3.35
C TYR A 116 0.93 18.81 -4.82
N GLN A 117 0.47 17.68 -5.35
CA GLN A 117 0.00 17.61 -6.74
C GLN A 117 -1.22 18.50 -6.96
N THR A 118 -2.16 18.56 -6.01
CA THR A 118 -3.32 19.45 -6.08
C THR A 118 -2.89 20.92 -6.13
N ILE A 119 -1.94 21.34 -5.29
CA ILE A 119 -1.41 22.70 -5.31
C ILE A 119 -0.73 23.01 -6.65
N GLN A 120 0.11 22.10 -7.14
CA GLN A 120 0.79 22.25 -8.44
C GLN A 120 -0.20 22.38 -9.59
N HIS A 121 -1.23 21.52 -9.64
CA HIS A 121 -2.26 21.55 -10.68
C HIS A 121 -3.08 22.84 -10.66
N GLN A 122 -3.41 23.36 -9.46
CA GLN A 122 -4.12 24.64 -9.34
C GLN A 122 -3.28 25.81 -9.85
N ILE A 123 -1.99 25.84 -9.53
CA ILE A 123 -1.04 26.84 -10.04
C ILE A 123 -0.92 26.75 -11.57
N SER A 124 -0.85 25.54 -12.13
CA SER A 124 -0.74 25.31 -13.57
C SER A 124 -2.07 25.35 -14.33
N ARG A 125 -3.20 25.61 -13.65
CA ARG A 125 -4.57 25.53 -14.20
C ARG A 125 -4.87 24.19 -14.89
N ALA A 126 -4.27 23.11 -14.42
CA ALA A 126 -4.54 21.77 -14.89
C ALA A 126 -5.85 21.24 -14.30
N THR A 127 -6.37 20.16 -14.88
CA THR A 127 -7.58 19.49 -14.39
C THR A 127 -7.35 18.80 -13.04
N HIS A 128 -8.45 18.33 -12.45
CA HIS A 128 -8.50 17.59 -11.19
C HIS A 128 -7.42 16.49 -11.07
N VAL A 129 -6.83 16.38 -9.87
CA VAL A 129 -5.84 15.35 -9.53
C VAL A 129 -6.52 14.04 -9.19
N ASP A 130 -6.34 13.02 -10.02
CA ASP A 130 -6.77 11.66 -9.71
C ASP A 130 -5.89 11.07 -8.60
N PHE A 131 -6.54 10.55 -7.55
CA PHE A 131 -5.88 9.88 -6.43
C PHE A 131 -5.22 8.56 -6.85
N LYS A 132 -5.83 7.81 -7.77
CA LYS A 132 -5.39 6.43 -8.05
C LYS A 132 -3.93 6.32 -8.53
N PRO A 133 -3.47 7.16 -9.48
CA PRO A 133 -2.07 7.13 -9.92
C PRO A 133 -1.08 7.47 -8.80
N ILE A 134 -1.43 8.39 -7.89
CA ILE A 134 -0.57 8.79 -6.76
C ILE A 134 -0.38 7.61 -5.82
N TYR A 135 -1.47 6.95 -5.43
CA TYR A 135 -1.40 5.79 -4.54
C TYR A 135 -0.63 4.63 -5.18
N ALA A 136 -0.90 4.34 -6.46
CA ALA A 136 -0.19 3.31 -7.20
C ALA A 136 1.32 3.58 -7.28
N GLN A 137 1.71 4.84 -7.52
CA GLN A 137 3.12 5.22 -7.54
C GLN A 137 3.76 5.10 -6.16
N TRP A 138 3.11 5.59 -5.09
CA TRP A 138 3.62 5.45 -3.73
C TRP A 138 3.82 3.97 -3.34
N LEU A 139 2.85 3.11 -3.68
CA LEU A 139 2.96 1.68 -3.43
C LEU A 139 4.12 1.06 -4.22
N ALA A 140 4.29 1.45 -5.49
CA ALA A 140 5.41 1.02 -6.31
C ALA A 140 6.78 1.48 -5.75
N ASP A 141 6.88 2.71 -5.23
CA ASP A 141 8.11 3.24 -4.63
C ASP A 141 8.49 2.55 -3.31
N SER A 142 7.49 2.00 -2.62
CA SER A 142 7.67 1.27 -1.36
C SER A 142 8.28 -0.13 -1.54
N VAL A 143 8.46 -0.57 -2.78
CA VAL A 143 8.92 -1.93 -3.08
C VAL A 143 10.35 -2.16 -2.60
N ARG A 144 10.58 -3.29 -1.92
CA ARG A 144 11.86 -3.75 -1.42
C ARG A 144 12.04 -5.23 -1.74
N ILE A 145 13.23 -5.61 -2.17
CA ILE A 145 13.62 -7.02 -2.32
C ILE A 145 14.35 -7.44 -1.05
N ALA A 146 13.94 -8.56 -0.46
CA ALA A 146 14.60 -9.14 0.70
C ALA A 146 16.06 -9.50 0.36
N THR A 147 16.97 -9.22 1.27
CA THR A 147 18.40 -9.53 1.09
C THR A 147 18.69 -11.01 1.19
N HIS A 148 17.85 -11.76 1.90
CA HIS A 148 17.97 -13.21 1.99
C HIS A 148 17.64 -13.88 0.65
N ILE A 149 18.51 -14.80 0.24
CA ILE A 149 18.40 -15.55 -1.01
C ILE A 149 18.14 -17.01 -0.66
N PHE A 150 17.01 -17.53 -1.13
CA PHE A 150 16.72 -18.96 -1.11
C PHE A 150 17.22 -19.60 -2.41
N TYR A 151 17.71 -20.83 -2.30
CA TYR A 151 18.10 -21.63 -3.47
C TYR A 151 17.06 -22.70 -3.73
N TYR A 152 16.66 -22.86 -4.99
CA TYR A 152 15.69 -23.86 -5.41
C TYR A 152 16.21 -24.63 -6.63
N ASP A 153 16.41 -25.93 -6.47
CA ASP A 153 16.86 -26.78 -7.57
C ASP A 153 15.69 -27.21 -8.46
N HIS A 154 15.73 -26.80 -9.72
CA HIS A 154 14.74 -27.14 -10.72
C HIS A 154 15.40 -27.69 -11.99
N LYS A 155 15.10 -28.94 -12.34
CA LYS A 155 15.61 -29.61 -13.56
C LYS A 155 17.15 -29.54 -13.68
N GLY A 156 17.86 -29.69 -12.57
CA GLY A 156 19.32 -29.64 -12.52
C GLY A 156 19.94 -28.24 -12.58
N GLN A 157 19.13 -27.18 -12.51
CA GLN A 157 19.58 -25.80 -12.37
C GLN A 157 19.21 -25.26 -10.99
N SER A 158 20.12 -24.52 -10.36
CA SER A 158 19.86 -23.86 -9.09
C SER A 158 19.35 -22.44 -9.34
N TRP A 159 18.13 -22.16 -8.91
CA TRP A 159 17.51 -20.84 -9.01
C TRP A 159 17.68 -20.06 -7.72
N GLN A 160 17.87 -18.75 -7.82
CA GLN A 160 17.91 -17.84 -6.67
C GLN A 160 16.56 -17.14 -6.52
N ILE A 161 15.96 -17.26 -5.34
CA ILE A 161 14.64 -16.74 -5.04
C ILE A 161 14.78 -15.70 -3.92
N GLN A 162 14.23 -14.52 -4.14
CA GLN A 162 14.15 -13.47 -3.12
C GLN A 162 12.70 -13.00 -2.99
N VAL A 163 12.29 -12.68 -1.77
CA VAL A 163 10.95 -12.16 -1.51
C VAL A 163 10.87 -10.70 -1.94
N VAL A 164 9.80 -10.34 -2.65
CA VAL A 164 9.43 -8.96 -2.98
C VAL A 164 8.38 -8.52 -1.98
N ASN A 165 8.67 -7.39 -1.33
CA ASN A 165 7.79 -6.71 -0.39
C ASN A 165 7.42 -5.33 -0.92
N HIS A 166 6.31 -4.79 -0.45
CA HIS A 166 5.94 -3.39 -0.55
C HIS A 166 5.41 -2.92 0.81
N ALA A 167 4.80 -1.73 0.87
CA ALA A 167 4.33 -1.15 2.12
C ALA A 167 3.41 -2.07 2.94
N TYR A 168 2.58 -2.89 2.28
CA TYR A 168 1.68 -3.81 2.98
C TYR A 168 2.24 -5.23 3.15
N GLY A 169 3.56 -5.41 3.03
CA GLY A 169 4.23 -6.69 3.25
C GLY A 169 4.56 -7.45 1.96
N ARG A 170 4.59 -8.78 2.07
CA ARG A 170 5.02 -9.72 1.02
C ARG A 170 4.02 -9.73 -0.13
N VAL A 171 4.51 -9.52 -1.35
CA VAL A 171 3.67 -9.41 -2.56
C VAL A 171 4.12 -10.36 -3.67
N GLY A 172 5.35 -10.86 -3.62
CA GLY A 172 5.83 -11.74 -4.68
C GLY A 172 7.25 -12.26 -4.53
N LEU A 173 7.79 -12.77 -5.62
CA LEU A 173 9.12 -13.34 -5.72
C LEU A 173 9.90 -12.68 -6.85
N LYS A 174 11.18 -12.41 -6.61
CA LYS A 174 12.19 -12.22 -7.66
C LYS A 174 12.88 -13.56 -7.85
N ILE A 175 12.82 -14.09 -9.05
CA ILE A 175 13.35 -15.40 -9.40
C ILE A 175 14.44 -15.19 -10.45
N ASP A 176 15.67 -15.49 -10.07
CA ASP A 176 16.80 -15.57 -10.99
C ASP A 176 17.05 -17.04 -11.34
N THR A 177 16.88 -17.35 -12.62
CA THR A 177 17.06 -18.70 -13.18
C THR A 177 18.47 -18.93 -13.71
N GLY A 178 19.37 -17.95 -13.62
CA GLY A 178 20.66 -17.90 -14.30
C GLY A 178 20.57 -17.51 -15.78
N LEU A 179 19.40 -17.64 -16.40
CA LEU A 179 19.12 -17.22 -17.78
C LEU A 179 18.34 -15.91 -17.84
N SER A 180 17.43 -15.72 -16.89
CA SER A 180 16.55 -14.57 -16.80
C SER A 180 16.16 -14.30 -15.36
N VAL A 181 15.89 -13.02 -15.06
CA VAL A 181 15.25 -12.58 -13.83
C VAL A 181 13.77 -12.32 -14.12
N GLN A 182 12.90 -12.95 -13.35
CA GLN A 182 11.45 -12.79 -13.46
C GLN A 182 10.85 -12.36 -12.13
N TYR A 183 9.80 -11.55 -12.20
CA TYR A 183 9.06 -11.09 -11.03
C TYR A 183 7.68 -11.73 -11.04
N VAL A 184 7.34 -12.37 -9.93
CA VAL A 184 6.15 -13.19 -9.79
C VAL A 184 5.26 -12.63 -8.70
N LEU A 185 3.98 -12.42 -9.00
CA LEU A 185 2.95 -11.99 -8.06
C LEU A 185 2.38 -13.20 -7.34
N ASP A 186 2.43 -13.18 -6.02
CA ASP A 186 1.81 -14.20 -5.16
C ASP A 186 1.04 -13.50 -4.04
N THR A 187 -0.29 -13.54 -4.12
CA THR A 187 -1.19 -12.80 -3.22
C THR A 187 -1.71 -13.66 -2.07
N VAL A 188 -1.18 -14.88 -1.87
CA VAL A 188 -1.65 -15.78 -0.80
C VAL A 188 -1.55 -15.14 0.60
N HIS A 189 -0.64 -14.18 0.78
CA HIS A 189 -0.49 -13.41 2.02
C HIS A 189 -0.76 -11.92 1.85
N ALA A 190 -1.59 -11.53 0.87
CA ALA A 190 -1.96 -10.13 0.67
C ALA A 190 -2.56 -9.55 1.95
N CYS A 191 -2.03 -8.41 2.38
CA CYS A 191 -2.47 -7.76 3.61
C CYS A 191 -3.82 -7.06 3.39
N PRO A 192 -4.86 -7.38 4.18
CA PRO A 192 -6.19 -6.78 4.01
C PRO A 192 -6.20 -5.26 4.26
N ALA A 193 -5.20 -4.73 4.98
CA ALA A 193 -5.07 -3.30 5.24
C ALA A 193 -4.84 -2.47 3.97
N GLU A 194 -4.24 -3.05 2.91
CA GLU A 194 -4.02 -2.34 1.64
C GLU A 194 -5.34 -1.86 1.04
N GLY A 195 -6.33 -2.74 0.96
CA GLY A 195 -7.63 -2.42 0.38
C GLY A 195 -8.43 -1.44 1.23
N TYR A 196 -8.30 -1.53 2.56
CA TYR A 196 -8.92 -0.56 3.47
C TYR A 196 -8.29 0.84 3.30
N MET A 197 -6.97 0.94 3.38
CA MET A 197 -6.27 2.21 3.28
C MET A 197 -6.50 2.89 1.94
N PHE A 198 -6.50 2.13 0.84
CA PHE A 198 -6.84 2.66 -0.48
C PHE A 198 -8.22 3.33 -0.50
N ARG A 199 -9.25 2.66 0.03
CA ARG A 199 -10.63 3.19 0.06
C ARG A 199 -10.76 4.41 0.96
N LEU A 200 -10.16 4.35 2.15
CA LEU A 200 -10.16 5.48 3.10
C LEU A 200 -9.54 6.72 2.46
N MET A 201 -8.35 6.58 1.88
CA MET A 201 -7.63 7.68 1.25
C MET A 201 -8.34 8.21 0.01
N GLN A 202 -8.99 7.32 -0.77
CA GLN A 202 -9.84 7.74 -1.87
C GLN A 202 -11.04 8.57 -1.40
N ALA A 203 -11.70 8.18 -0.30
CA ALA A 203 -12.81 8.93 0.27
C ALA A 203 -12.37 10.31 0.79
N ILE A 204 -11.26 10.38 1.51
CA ILE A 204 -10.69 11.63 2.05
C ILE A 204 -10.34 12.60 0.91
N THR A 205 -9.58 12.14 -0.09
CA THR A 205 -9.16 12.99 -1.21
C THR A 205 -10.34 13.43 -2.08
N ALA A 206 -11.36 12.58 -2.25
CA ALA A 206 -12.60 12.97 -2.92
C ALA A 206 -13.37 14.06 -2.14
N GLN A 207 -13.42 13.97 -0.81
CA GLN A 207 -14.08 14.99 0.01
C GLN A 207 -13.32 16.32 0.01
N LEU A 208 -11.98 16.28 0.13
CA LEU A 208 -11.13 17.46 -0.02
C LEU A 208 -11.34 18.12 -1.39
N ALA A 209 -11.29 17.33 -2.47
CA ALA A 209 -11.47 17.85 -3.82
C ALA A 209 -12.81 18.60 -4.01
N LYS A 210 -13.91 18.11 -3.43
CA LYS A 210 -15.24 18.76 -3.51
C LYS A 210 -15.24 20.17 -2.90
N HIS A 211 -14.58 20.36 -1.76
CA HIS A 211 -14.59 21.64 -1.05
C HIS A 211 -13.60 22.66 -1.63
N SER A 212 -12.51 22.18 -2.25
CA SER A 212 -11.58 23.07 -2.98
C SER A 212 -12.20 23.75 -4.20
N ALA A 213 -13.12 23.08 -4.89
CA ALA A 213 -13.79 23.61 -6.08
C ALA A 213 -14.77 24.76 -5.78
N GLN A 214 -15.23 24.89 -4.53
CA GLN A 214 -16.22 25.89 -4.12
C GLN A 214 -15.62 27.23 -3.68
N SER A 215 -14.33 27.27 -3.31
CA SER A 215 -13.65 28.52 -2.91
C SER A 215 -13.00 29.27 -4.09
N SER A 216 -13.10 28.73 -5.31
CA SER A 216 -12.50 29.29 -6.53
C SER A 216 -13.51 29.96 -7.47
N ALA A 217 -14.78 30.06 -7.04
CA ALA A 217 -15.88 30.71 -7.76
C ALA A 217 -16.29 31.99 -7.04
#